data_AF-A0A9E1PR77-F1
#
_entry.id   AF-A0A9E1PR77-F1
#
_cell.length_a   1.000
_cell.length_b   1.000
_cell.length_c   1.000
_cell.angle_alpha   90.00
_cell.angle_beta   90.00
_cell.angle_gamma   90.00
#
_symmetry.space_group_name_H-M   'P 1'
#
loop_
_entity.id
_entity.type
_entity.pdbx_description
1 polymer ?
#
loop_
_entity_poly.entity_id
_entity_poly.type
_entity_poly.pdbx_seq_one_letter_code
_entity_poly.pdbx_strand_id
1 'polypeptide(L)'
;MFTTPLVADMGVRLYGNWCGPGIGTSDYPPIDPLDAACMRHDMCYIATGSVACECDVEFMRELRAIRYPNPDIQARGRAMSDALAMMPCDSPAGWALKQSMMWSDIAADALSGRATPFEVPERWLHLFSTAPY
;
A
#
# COMPACT_ATOMS: atom_id res chain seq x y z
N MET A 1 -26.13 -5.08 18.95
CA MET A 1 -25.76 -3.87 18.18
C MET A 1 -24.31 -3.56 18.53
N PHE A 2 -23.36 -3.96 17.70
CA PHE A 2 -21.95 -3.56 17.84
C PHE A 2 -21.59 -2.77 16.58
N THR A 3 -21.63 -1.45 16.67
CA THR A 3 -21.07 -0.53 15.69
C THR A 3 -19.71 -0.10 16.21
N THR A 4 -18.66 -0.86 15.93
CA THR A 4 -17.29 -0.38 16.10
C THR A 4 -17.01 0.66 15.00
N PRO A 5 -16.48 1.85 15.32
CA PRO A 5 -16.08 2.78 14.29
C PRO A 5 -14.82 2.23 13.62
N LEU A 6 -14.91 1.91 12.32
CA LEU A 6 -13.82 1.41 11.48
C LEU A 6 -12.86 2.54 11.03
N VAL A 7 -12.75 3.62 11.80
CA VAL A 7 -11.94 4.79 11.45
C VAL A 7 -11.03 5.10 12.62
N ALA A 8 -9.98 4.30 12.76
CA ALA A 8 -8.83 4.70 13.54
C ALA A 8 -7.82 5.33 12.57
N ASP A 9 -7.88 6.65 12.45
CA ASP A 9 -6.75 7.45 11.96
C ASP A 9 -5.62 7.30 12.99
N MET A 10 -4.79 6.27 12.81
CA MET A 10 -3.52 6.18 13.52
C MET A 10 -2.58 7.15 12.79
N GLY A 11 -2.66 8.44 13.13
CA GLY A 11 -2.12 9.60 12.40
C GLY A 11 -0.60 9.67 12.13
N VAL A 12 0.04 8.55 11.84
CA VAL A 12 1.40 8.43 11.30
C VAL A 12 1.27 8.34 9.79
N ARG A 13 1.50 9.46 9.10
CA ARG A 13 1.69 9.44 7.64
C ARG A 13 3.11 8.99 7.34
N LEU A 14 3.26 8.00 6.47
CA LEU A 14 4.57 7.51 6.01
C LEU A 14 5.06 8.30 4.79
N TYR A 15 4.12 8.82 4.01
CA TYR A 15 4.42 9.60 2.81
C TYR A 15 3.25 10.48 2.42
N GLY A 16 3.52 11.75 2.12
CA GLY A 16 2.52 12.68 1.61
C GLY A 16 1.35 12.89 2.56
N ASN A 17 0.18 13.14 1.98
CA ASN A 17 -1.02 13.49 2.72
C ASN A 17 -1.92 12.30 3.03
N TRP A 18 -1.73 11.16 2.35
CA TRP A 18 -2.65 10.02 2.35
C TRP A 18 -1.98 8.67 2.60
N CYS A 19 -0.68 8.50 2.36
CA CYS A 19 -0.06 7.18 2.57
C CYS A 19 0.36 6.96 4.02
N GLY A 20 -0.22 5.95 4.69
CA GLY A 20 0.15 5.54 6.04
C GLY A 20 -0.61 4.29 6.51
N PRO A 21 -0.24 3.71 7.66
CA PRO A 21 -1.04 2.67 8.29
C PRO A 21 -2.40 3.20 8.74
N GLY A 22 -3.46 2.48 8.42
CA GLY A 22 -4.82 2.80 8.85
C GLY A 22 -5.73 3.11 7.67
N ILE A 23 -6.88 3.70 7.99
CA ILE A 23 -7.87 4.18 7.02
C ILE A 23 -8.03 5.67 7.31
N GLY A 24 -7.59 6.51 6.38
CA GLY A 24 -7.44 7.95 6.62
C GLY A 24 -8.35 8.84 5.79
N THR A 25 -8.63 10.03 6.31
CA THR A 25 -9.05 11.19 5.50
C THR A 25 -8.04 12.30 5.67
N SER A 26 -7.73 13.02 4.61
CA SER A 26 -6.84 14.19 4.66
C SER A 26 -7.58 15.44 4.17
N ASP A 27 -7.33 16.58 4.84
CA ASP A 27 -7.80 17.89 4.39
C ASP A 27 -6.99 18.44 3.20
N TYR A 28 -5.89 17.77 2.86
CA TYR A 28 -4.97 18.22 1.82
C TYR A 28 -5.06 17.32 0.56
N PRO A 29 -4.94 17.91 -0.64
CA PRO A 29 -4.93 17.14 -1.88
C PRO A 29 -3.69 16.23 -1.94
N PRO A 30 -3.74 15.12 -2.70
CA PRO A 30 -2.58 14.28 -2.91
C PRO A 30 -1.46 15.06 -3.61
N ILE A 31 -0.21 14.87 -3.15
CA ILE A 31 0.94 15.64 -3.65
C ILE A 31 1.58 15.04 -4.91
N ASP A 32 1.32 13.76 -5.20
CA ASP A 32 1.84 13.06 -6.37
C ASP A 32 0.95 11.85 -6.75
N PRO A 33 1.29 11.08 -7.80
CA PRO A 33 0.52 9.90 -8.19
C PRO A 33 0.46 8.78 -7.14
N LEU A 34 1.48 8.60 -6.30
CA LEU A 34 1.47 7.58 -5.24
C LEU A 34 0.51 7.98 -4.13
N ASP A 35 0.58 9.24 -3.69
CA ASP A 35 -0.30 9.81 -2.67
C ASP A 35 -1.77 9.79 -3.14
N ALA A 36 -1.99 10.02 -4.45
CA ALA A 36 -3.33 9.90 -5.04
C ALA A 36 -3.86 8.46 -5.05
N ALA A 37 -2.97 7.46 -5.17
CA ALA A 37 -3.34 6.04 -5.07
C ALA A 37 -3.73 5.68 -3.64
N CYS A 38 -2.96 6.15 -2.65
CA CYS A 38 -3.28 5.97 -1.24
C CYS A 38 -4.64 6.59 -0.88
N MET A 39 -4.91 7.81 -1.37
CA MET A 39 -6.23 8.45 -1.21
C MET A 39 -7.37 7.57 -1.74
N ARG A 40 -7.21 6.97 -2.93
CA ARG A 40 -8.24 6.08 -3.50
C ARG A 40 -8.41 4.80 -2.70
N HIS A 41 -7.33 4.24 -2.16
CA HIS A 41 -7.35 3.05 -1.31
C HIS A 41 -8.10 3.31 -0.01
N ASP A 42 -7.79 4.40 0.69
CA ASP A 42 -8.49 4.85 1.89
C ASP A 42 -10.00 5.04 1.62
N MET A 43 -10.33 5.76 0.54
CA MET A 43 -11.72 6.01 0.16
C MET A 43 -12.47 4.73 -0.20
N CYS A 44 -11.79 3.72 -0.75
CA CYS A 44 -12.37 2.41 -1.00
C CYS A 44 -12.77 1.74 0.31
N TYR A 45 -11.88 1.68 1.29
CA TYR A 45 -12.19 1.12 2.61
C TYR A 45 -13.31 1.88 3.34
N ILE A 46 -13.35 3.21 3.23
CA ILE A 46 -14.43 4.02 3.78
C ILE A 46 -15.77 3.67 3.11
N ALA A 47 -15.78 3.52 1.79
CA ALA A 47 -16.98 3.22 1.02
C ALA A 47 -17.50 1.79 1.27
N THR A 48 -16.61 0.81 1.42
CA THR A 48 -16.98 -0.57 1.74
C THR A 48 -17.35 -0.74 3.21
N GLY A 49 -16.80 0.10 4.09
CA GLY A 49 -16.95 -0.04 5.54
C GLY A 49 -16.23 -1.30 6.06
N SER A 50 -15.15 -1.73 5.40
CA SER A 50 -14.33 -2.87 5.82
C SER A 50 -12.91 -2.79 5.24
N VAL A 51 -11.98 -3.55 5.84
CA VAL A 51 -10.64 -3.80 5.26
C VAL A 51 -10.78 -4.84 4.14
N ALA A 52 -11.38 -4.42 3.03
CA ALA A 52 -11.82 -5.28 1.95
C ALA A 52 -10.66 -5.68 1.02
N CYS A 53 -10.49 -6.97 0.74
CA CYS A 53 -9.38 -7.44 -0.10
C CYS A 53 -9.43 -6.87 -1.52
N GLU A 54 -10.60 -6.55 -2.06
CA GLU A 54 -10.71 -5.91 -3.37
C GLU A 54 -10.09 -4.52 -3.40
N CYS A 55 -10.21 -3.74 -2.33
CA CYS A 55 -9.58 -2.43 -2.23
C CYS A 55 -8.05 -2.56 -2.30
N ASP A 56 -7.49 -3.55 -1.60
CA ASP A 56 -6.06 -3.82 -1.62
C ASP A 56 -5.56 -4.27 -2.99
N VAL A 57 -6.30 -5.18 -3.62
CA VAL A 57 -5.94 -5.72 -4.93
C VAL A 57 -5.97 -4.63 -5.99
N GLU A 58 -6.98 -3.75 -5.96
CA GLU A 58 -7.04 -2.59 -6.86
C GLU A 58 -5.90 -1.61 -6.59
N PHE A 59 -5.59 -1.32 -5.33
CA PHE A 59 -4.44 -0.49 -4.99
C PHE A 59 -3.12 -1.10 -5.49
N MET A 60 -2.87 -2.40 -5.28
CA MET A 60 -1.67 -3.08 -5.79
C MET A 60 -1.59 -3.05 -7.32
N ARG A 61 -2.72 -3.20 -8.03
CA ARG A 61 -2.79 -3.05 -9.50
C ARG A 61 -2.42 -1.63 -9.92
N GLU A 62 -2.93 -0.64 -9.19
CA GLU A 62 -2.65 0.76 -9.45
C GLU A 62 -1.16 1.07 -9.27
N LEU A 63 -0.56 0.62 -8.16
CA LEU A 63 0.87 0.81 -7.86
C LEU A 63 1.78 0.26 -8.97
N ARG A 64 1.38 -0.81 -9.66
CA ARG A 64 2.11 -1.37 -10.83
C ARG A 64 2.00 -0.49 -12.09
N ALA A 65 0.90 0.25 -12.23
CA ALA A 65 0.62 1.08 -13.40
C ALA A 65 1.14 2.52 -13.26
N ILE A 66 1.45 2.97 -12.04
CA ILE A 66 1.95 4.34 -11.80
C ILE A 66 3.26 4.59 -12.57
N ARG A 67 3.30 5.72 -13.28
CA ARG A 67 4.54 6.32 -13.77
C ARG A 67 5.13 7.20 -12.66
N TYR A 68 6.01 6.62 -11.86
CA TYR A 68 6.57 7.30 -10.70
C TYR A 68 7.45 8.49 -11.10
N PRO A 69 7.40 9.61 -10.34
CA PRO A 69 8.19 10.80 -10.63
C PRO A 69 9.70 10.58 -10.39
N ASN A 70 10.08 9.68 -9.48
CA ASN A 70 11.47 9.29 -9.24
C ASN A 70 11.56 7.89 -8.60
N PRO A 71 12.77 7.30 -8.52
CA PRO A 71 12.97 5.95 -7.95
C PRO A 71 12.67 5.81 -6.46
N ASP A 72 12.80 6.88 -5.65
CA ASP A 72 12.48 6.85 -4.22
C ASP A 72 10.98 6.62 -3.99
N ILE A 73 10.15 7.40 -4.69
CA ILE A 73 8.69 7.28 -4.61
C ILE A 73 8.25 5.92 -5.16
N GLN A 74 8.92 5.42 -6.21
CA GLN A 74 8.70 4.05 -6.68
C GLN A 74 9.04 2.99 -5.62
N ALA A 75 10.13 3.17 -4.87
CA ALA A 75 10.51 2.27 -3.80
C ALA A 75 9.48 2.25 -2.67
N ARG A 76 8.92 3.41 -2.31
CA ARG A 76 7.82 3.53 -1.35
C ARG A 76 6.58 2.77 -1.82
N GLY A 77 6.14 2.97 -3.06
CA GLY A 77 5.00 2.25 -3.62
C GLY A 77 5.19 0.73 -3.59
N ARG A 78 6.37 0.24 -3.97
CA ARG A 78 6.70 -1.19 -3.86
C ARG A 78 6.64 -1.69 -2.41
N ALA A 79 7.21 -0.94 -1.47
CA ALA A 79 7.18 -1.28 -0.05
C ALA A 79 5.75 -1.37 0.49
N MET A 80 4.87 -0.44 0.09
CA MET A 80 3.46 -0.44 0.45
C MET A 80 2.74 -1.68 -0.08
N SER A 81 2.96 -2.03 -1.37
CA SER A 81 2.37 -3.23 -1.99
C SER A 81 2.75 -4.51 -1.24
N ASP A 82 4.03 -4.66 -0.89
CA ASP A 82 4.51 -5.83 -0.15
C ASP A 82 3.93 -5.90 1.27
N ALA A 83 3.93 -4.77 1.99
CA ALA A 83 3.38 -4.71 3.33
C ALA A 83 1.88 -5.06 3.31
N LEU A 84 1.13 -4.53 2.35
CA LEU A 84 -0.29 -4.79 2.20
C LEU A 84 -0.60 -6.26 1.88
N ALA A 85 0.27 -6.92 1.11
CA ALA A 85 0.13 -8.34 0.84
C ALA A 85 0.21 -9.18 2.11
N MET A 86 1.02 -8.79 3.08
CA MET A 86 1.19 -9.51 4.35
C MET A 86 0.04 -9.30 5.32
N MET A 87 -0.69 -8.19 5.21
CA MET A 87 -1.81 -7.88 6.11
C MET A 87 -3.06 -8.68 5.73
N PRO A 88 -3.70 -9.40 6.66
CA PRO A 88 -4.98 -10.05 6.41
C PRO A 88 -6.09 -9.04 6.09
N CYS A 89 -7.05 -9.45 5.28
CA CYS A 89 -8.26 -8.71 4.91
C CYS A 89 -9.50 -9.63 5.03
N ASP A 90 -10.67 -9.16 4.64
CA ASP A 90 -11.97 -9.81 4.84
C ASP A 90 -12.20 -11.17 4.13
N SER A 91 -11.32 -11.56 3.20
CA SER A 91 -11.45 -12.80 2.40
C SER A 91 -10.14 -13.60 2.35
N PRO A 92 -10.13 -14.90 2.72
CA PRO A 92 -8.95 -15.76 2.58
C PRO A 92 -8.47 -15.89 1.13
N ALA A 93 -9.39 -15.97 0.17
CA ALA A 93 -9.05 -16.02 -1.26
C ALA A 93 -8.48 -14.69 -1.76
N GLY A 94 -9.03 -13.58 -1.28
CA GLY A 94 -8.50 -12.24 -1.56
C GLY A 94 -7.10 -12.06 -0.98
N TRP A 95 -6.86 -12.51 0.25
CA TRP A 95 -5.52 -12.46 0.86
C TRP A 95 -4.51 -13.34 0.09
N ALA A 96 -4.90 -14.54 -0.32
CA ALA A 96 -4.08 -15.39 -1.18
C ALA A 96 -3.75 -14.73 -2.53
N LEU A 97 -4.68 -13.96 -3.10
CA LEU A 97 -4.43 -13.19 -4.31
C LEU A 97 -3.37 -12.11 -4.08
N LYS A 98 -3.45 -11.34 -2.98
CA LYS A 98 -2.42 -10.34 -2.65
C LYS A 98 -1.04 -10.97 -2.49
N GLN A 99 -0.96 -12.11 -1.79
CA GLN A 99 0.28 -12.88 -1.68
C GLN A 99 0.82 -13.30 -3.06
N SER A 100 -0.04 -13.85 -3.93
CA SER A 100 0.37 -14.25 -5.29
C SER A 100 0.89 -13.07 -6.12
N MET A 101 0.29 -11.89 -5.94
CA MET A 101 0.71 -10.65 -6.60
C MET A 101 2.11 -10.23 -6.13
N MET A 102 2.34 -10.17 -4.81
CA MET A 102 3.65 -9.87 -4.23
C MET A 102 4.73 -10.85 -4.71
N TRP A 103 4.47 -12.16 -4.64
CA TRP A 103 5.43 -13.17 -5.07
C TRP A 103 5.73 -13.10 -6.57
N SER A 104 4.75 -12.71 -7.39
CA SER A 104 4.97 -12.48 -8.83
C SER A 104 5.87 -11.28 -9.08
N ASP A 105 5.71 -10.19 -8.32
CA ASP A 105 6.54 -8.99 -8.45
C ASP A 105 7.97 -9.27 -8.00
N ILE A 106 8.15 -9.98 -6.87
CA ILE A 106 9.47 -10.44 -6.40
C ILE A 106 10.15 -11.34 -7.43
N ALA A 107 9.41 -12.27 -8.03
CA ALA A 107 9.96 -13.14 -9.08
C ALA A 107 10.38 -12.33 -10.32
N ALA A 108 9.57 -11.35 -10.74
CA ALA A 108 9.90 -10.47 -11.86
C ALA A 108 11.16 -9.62 -11.59
N ASP A 109 11.32 -9.13 -10.36
CA ASP A 109 12.51 -8.40 -9.92
C ASP A 109 13.76 -9.28 -9.96
N ALA A 110 13.67 -10.51 -9.46
CA ALA A 110 14.76 -11.47 -9.49
C ALA A 110 15.17 -11.84 -10.92
N LEU A 111 14.19 -12.11 -11.80
CA LEU A 111 14.44 -12.45 -13.20
C LEU A 111 15.03 -11.30 -14.02
N SER A 112 14.68 -10.06 -13.67
CA SER A 112 15.21 -8.86 -14.33
C SER A 112 16.54 -8.38 -13.73
N GLY A 113 17.00 -8.98 -12.63
CA GLY A 113 18.19 -8.55 -11.91
C GLY A 113 18.01 -7.21 -11.19
N ARG A 114 16.78 -6.76 -10.94
CA ARG A 114 16.48 -5.51 -10.22
C ARG A 114 16.70 -5.64 -8.72
N ALA A 115 16.27 -6.77 -8.13
CA ALA A 115 16.34 -7.05 -6.71
C ALA A 115 16.20 -8.56 -6.45
N THR A 116 16.56 -9.00 -5.26
CA THR A 116 16.40 -10.36 -4.77
C THR A 116 15.26 -10.46 -3.75
N PRO A 117 14.67 -11.65 -3.55
CA PRO A 117 13.68 -11.86 -2.50
C PRO A 117 14.15 -11.50 -1.08
N PHE A 118 15.48 -11.50 -0.84
CA PHE A 118 16.05 -11.20 0.47
C PHE A 118 16.13 -9.69 0.78
N GLU A 119 15.89 -8.82 -0.20
CA GLU A 119 15.90 -7.36 -0.03
C GLU A 119 14.51 -6.79 0.32
N VAL A 120 13.47 -7.63 0.41
CA VAL A 120 12.13 -7.22 0.85
C VAL A 120 12.15 -6.54 2.23
N PRO A 121 12.85 -7.06 3.26
CA PRO A 121 12.91 -6.40 4.57
C PRO A 121 13.55 -5.02 4.51
N GLU A 122 14.59 -4.84 3.69
CA GLU A 122 15.25 -3.54 3.51
C GLU A 122 14.31 -2.52 2.86
N ARG A 123 13.51 -2.95 1.89
CA ARG A 123 12.50 -2.11 1.26
C ARG A 123 11.41 -1.67 2.24
N TRP A 124 11.00 -2.52 3.18
CA TRP A 124 10.09 -2.12 4.25
C TRP A 124 10.76 -1.13 5.21
N LEU A 125 12.01 -1.36 5.61
CA LEU A 125 12.75 -0.41 6.43
C LEU A 125 12.88 0.96 5.76
N HIS A 126 13.01 1.02 4.43
CA HIS A 126 13.01 2.27 3.67
C HIS A 126 11.72 3.08 3.84
N LEU A 127 10.57 2.38 3.89
CA LEU A 127 9.25 3.01 4.11
C LEU A 127 9.13 3.65 5.50
N PHE A 128 9.75 3.06 6.53
CA PHE A 128 9.65 3.53 7.93
C PHE A 128 10.82 4.41 8.40
N SER A 129 11.94 4.42 7.68
CA SER A 129 13.18 5.13 8.08
C SER A 129 13.30 6.54 7.50
N THR A 130 12.42 6.92 6.58
CA THR A 130 12.40 8.25 5.99
C THR A 130 11.38 9.13 6.72
N ALA A 131 11.80 10.35 7.09
CA ALA A 131 10.95 11.28 7.82
C ALA A 131 9.65 11.57 7.03
N PRO A 132 8.49 11.72 7.71
CA PRO A 132 7.29 12.21 7.05
C PRO A 132 7.59 13.60 6.48
N TYR A 133 7.52 13.73 5.16
CA TYR A 133 7.58 15.02 4.47
C TYR A 133 6.24 15.73 4.55
#